data_AF-A0A933ZR98-F1
#
_entry.id   AF-A0A933ZR98-F1
#
_cell.length_a   1.000
_cell.length_b   1.000
_cell.length_c   1.000
_cell.angle_alpha   90.00
_cell.angle_beta   90.00
_cell.angle_gamma   90.00
#
_symmetry.space_group_name_H-M   'P 1'
#
loop_
_entity.id
_entity.type
_entity.pdbx_description
1 polymer ?
#
loop_
_entity_poly.entity_id
_entity_poly.type
_entity_poly.pdbx_seq_one_letter_code
_entity_poly.pdbx_strand_id
1 'polypeptide(L)'
;MIASLMDVRPGSPYPLGAWWDGQGVGFAVFSSVATRVEVCLFDPADPSREVSRFDLPEVTGDTWHGYVPGLSPGTLYGLRVHGPFEPREGQRCNPA
;
A
#
# COMPACT_ATOMS: atom_id res chain seq x y z
N MET A 1 -21.22 -6.63 -5.09
CA MET A 1 -20.19 -6.55 -4.04
C MET A 1 -19.94 -5.09 -3.78
N ILE A 2 -20.36 -4.58 -2.63
CA ILE A 2 -20.07 -3.21 -2.24
C ILE A 2 -18.59 -3.22 -1.86
N ALA A 3 -17.75 -2.48 -2.59
CA ALA A 3 -16.40 -2.21 -2.14
C ALA A 3 -16.54 -1.57 -0.76
N SER A 4 -16.22 -2.31 0.30
CA SER A 4 -16.13 -1.72 1.63
C SER A 4 -15.03 -0.67 1.52
N LEU A 5 -15.39 0.61 1.57
CA LEU A 5 -14.43 1.69 1.75
C LEU A 5 -13.68 1.38 3.05
N MET A 6 -12.45 0.90 2.94
CA MET A 6 -11.58 0.74 4.09
C MET A 6 -11.37 2.10 4.72
N ASP A 7 -11.47 2.18 6.05
CA ASP A 7 -11.09 3.37 6.81
C ASP A 7 -9.56 3.49 6.78
N VAL A 8 -9.04 4.18 5.77
CA VAL A 8 -7.60 4.42 5.63
C VAL A 8 -7.25 5.74 6.29
N ARG A 9 -6.38 5.67 7.28
CA ARG A 9 -5.90 6.81 8.08
C ARG A 9 -4.47 7.19 7.67
N PRO A 10 -3.99 8.40 8.03
CA PRO A 10 -2.63 8.85 7.75
C PRO A 10 -1.51 7.87 8.12
N GLY A 11 -1.60 7.17 9.26
CA GLY A 11 -0.53 6.28 9.73
C GLY A 11 0.75 7.04 10.12
N SER A 12 1.91 6.40 9.93
CA SER A 12 3.23 6.95 10.27
C SER A 12 4.24 6.58 9.17
N PRO A 13 5.19 7.47 8.82
CA PRO A 13 6.26 7.14 7.87
C PRO A 13 7.25 6.10 8.40
N TYR A 14 7.21 5.77 9.69
CA TYR A 14 8.07 4.76 10.29
C TYR A 14 7.32 3.87 11.30
N PRO A 15 7.75 2.60 11.46
CA PRO A 15 8.83 1.94 10.71
C PRO A 15 8.44 1.65 9.24
N LEU A 16 9.44 1.48 8.37
CA LEU A 16 9.21 1.05 6.99
C LEU A 16 8.62 -0.36 6.93
N GLY A 17 7.83 -0.61 5.88
CA GLY A 17 7.13 -1.87 5.66
C GLY A 17 5.73 -1.88 6.29
N ALA A 18 5.20 -3.08 6.48
CA ALA A 18 3.94 -3.31 7.18
C ALA A 18 4.21 -3.62 8.66
N TRP A 19 3.53 -2.93 9.57
CA TRP A 19 3.67 -3.13 11.01
C TRP A 19 2.30 -3.20 11.68
N TRP A 20 2.14 -4.13 12.61
CA TRP A 20 0.91 -4.32 13.37
C TRP A 20 1.07 -3.82 14.79
N ASP A 21 0.12 -3.04 15.28
CA ASP A 21 0.16 -2.42 16.62
C ASP A 21 -0.81 -3.05 17.63
N GLY A 22 -1.50 -4.13 17.25
CA GLY A 22 -2.56 -4.73 18.05
C GLY A 22 -3.97 -4.35 17.61
N GLN A 23 -4.14 -3.23 16.90
CA GLN A 23 -5.44 -2.67 16.49
C GLN A 23 -5.60 -2.59 14.98
N GLY A 24 -4.50 -2.55 14.24
CA GLY A 24 -4.49 -2.44 12.79
C GLY A 24 -3.08 -2.54 12.22
N VAL A 25 -2.98 -2.35 10.90
CA VAL A 25 -1.70 -2.40 10.19
C VAL A 25 -1.38 -1.04 9.60
N GLY A 26 -0.22 -0.52 9.96
CA GLY A 26 0.41 0.61 9.28
C GLY A 26 1.29 0.12 8.13
N PHE A 27 1.32 0.90 7.06
CA PHE A 27 2.17 0.68 5.89
C PHE A 27 3.02 1.93 5.67
N ALA A 28 4.32 1.74 5.43
CA ALA A 28 5.24 2.80 5.03
C ALA A 28 6.16 2.31 3.91
N VAL A 29 6.16 3.00 2.77
CA VAL A 29 6.86 2.62 1.54
C VAL A 29 7.69 3.79 1.04
N PHE A 30 9.00 3.61 0.95
CA PHE A 30 9.87 4.61 0.34
C PHE A 30 9.73 4.58 -1.19
N SER A 31 9.50 5.73 -1.81
CA SER A 31 9.70 5.98 -3.23
C SER A 31 9.76 7.47 -3.53
N SER A 32 10.91 7.94 -4.01
CA SER A 32 11.11 9.33 -4.46
C SER A 32 10.58 9.60 -5.88
N VAL A 33 10.13 8.56 -6.58
CA VAL A 33 9.66 8.65 -7.99
C VAL A 33 8.19 8.31 -8.15
N ALA A 34 7.55 7.78 -7.11
CA ALA A 34 6.13 7.43 -7.17
C ALA A 34 5.29 8.70 -7.28
N THR A 35 4.19 8.61 -8.03
CA THR A 35 3.12 9.62 -8.04
C THR A 35 1.89 9.15 -7.27
N ARG A 36 1.77 7.84 -7.03
CA ARG A 36 0.77 7.21 -6.17
C ARG A 36 1.25 5.82 -5.76
N VAL A 37 0.96 5.42 -4.54
CA VAL A 37 1.21 4.06 -4.05
C VAL A 37 -0.10 3.46 -3.55
N GLU A 38 -0.46 2.29 -4.06
CA GLU A 38 -1.60 1.51 -3.60
C GLU A 38 -1.12 0.27 -2.85
N VAL A 39 -1.84 -0.08 -1.78
CA VAL A 39 -1.77 -1.40 -1.15
C VAL A 39 -2.93 -2.24 -1.69
N CYS A 40 -2.61 -3.39 -2.27
CA CYS A 40 -3.58 -4.40 -2.70
C CYS A 40 -3.64 -5.51 -1.64
N LEU A 41 -4.85 -5.92 -1.25
CA LEU A 41 -5.08 -7.03 -0.34
C LEU A 41 -5.58 -8.26 -1.11
N PHE A 42 -5.15 -9.45 -0.69
CA PHE A 42 -5.43 -10.70 -1.39
C PHE A 42 -6.15 -11.71 -0.49
N ASP A 43 -6.93 -12.59 -1.12
CA ASP A 43 -7.60 -13.68 -0.41
C ASP A 43 -6.56 -14.70 0.11
N PRO A 44 -6.51 -15.01 1.41
CA PRO A 44 -5.60 -16.04 1.92
C PRO A 44 -5.90 -17.46 1.40
N ALA A 45 -7.14 -17.74 0.99
CA ALA A 45 -7.52 -19.02 0.39
C ALA A 45 -7.21 -19.11 -1.12
N ASP A 46 -7.08 -17.97 -1.80
CA ASP A 46 -6.66 -17.84 -3.19
C ASP A 46 -5.77 -16.61 -3.34
N PRO A 47 -4.45 -16.74 -3.08
CA PRO A 47 -3.52 -15.60 -3.09
C PRO A 47 -3.38 -14.88 -4.44
N SER A 48 -3.94 -15.44 -5.52
CA SER A 48 -3.99 -14.78 -6.83
C SER A 48 -5.13 -13.77 -6.95
N ARG A 49 -6.12 -13.82 -6.05
CA ARG A 49 -7.32 -12.99 -6.09
C ARG A 49 -7.18 -11.76 -5.20
N GLU A 50 -7.07 -10.58 -5.82
CA GLU A 50 -7.21 -9.29 -5.14
C GLU A 50 -8.66 -9.15 -4.60
N VAL A 51 -8.80 -8.82 -3.32
CA VAL A 51 -10.11 -8.63 -2.65
C VAL A 51 -10.39 -7.17 -2.28
N SER A 52 -9.34 -6.35 -2.17
CA SER A 52 -9.45 -4.92 -1.90
C SER A 52 -8.18 -4.21 -2.33
N ARG A 53 -8.26 -2.90 -2.52
CA ARG A 53 -7.10 -2.02 -2.71
C ARG A 53 -7.39 -0.64 -2.14
N PHE A 54 -6.34 0.06 -1.73
CA PHE A 54 -6.44 1.44 -1.26
C PHE A 54 -5.16 2.23 -1.50
N ASP A 55 -5.29 3.54 -1.67
CA ASP A 55 -4.16 4.47 -1.77
C ASP A 55 -3.51 4.68 -0.38
N LEU A 56 -2.19 4.83 -0.34
CA LEU A 56 -1.51 5.42 0.81
C LEU A 56 -1.74 6.93 0.79
N PRO A 57 -2.46 7.51 1.77
CA PRO A 57 -2.99 8.88 1.66
C PRO A 57 -1.95 9.97 1.91
N GLU A 58 -0.87 9.67 2.62
CA GLU A 58 0.11 10.67 3.06
C GLU A 58 1.52 10.34 2.59
N VAL A 59 2.33 11.38 2.45
CA VAL A 59 3.76 11.26 2.12
C VAL A 59 4.57 12.23 2.98
N THR A 60 5.56 11.70 3.71
CA THR A 60 6.51 12.50 4.49
C THR A 60 7.91 12.25 3.94
N GLY A 61 8.54 13.30 3.39
CA GLY A 61 9.75 13.15 2.57
C GLY A 61 9.41 12.31 1.34
N ASP A 62 10.11 11.18 1.17
CA ASP A 62 9.86 10.22 0.09
C ASP A 62 9.15 8.94 0.59
N THR A 63 8.56 8.98 1.80
CA THR A 63 7.89 7.82 2.39
C THR A 63 6.38 7.98 2.35
N TRP A 64 5.73 7.12 1.56
CA TRP A 64 4.29 7.00 1.44
C TRP A 64 3.75 6.18 2.59
N HIS A 65 2.71 6.63 3.28
CA HIS A 65 2.21 5.93 4.44
C HIS A 65 0.70 6.02 4.64
N GLY A 66 0.18 5.03 5.36
CA GLY A 66 -1.23 4.86 5.70
C GLY A 66 -1.42 3.83 6.80
N TYR A 67 -2.59 3.81 7.42
CA TYR A 67 -2.95 2.86 8.46
C TYR A 67 -4.38 2.37 8.29
N VAL A 68 -4.59 1.07 8.45
CA VAL A 68 -5.92 0.45 8.34
C VAL A 68 -6.26 -0.29 9.64
N PRO A 69 -7.23 0.21 10.42
CA PRO A 69 -7.76 -0.50 11.59
C PRO A 69 -8.36 -1.85 11.20
N GLY A 70 -8.22 -2.83 12.09
CA GLY A 70 -8.82 -4.17 11.93
C GLY A 70 -8.06 -5.11 10.99
N LEU A 71 -7.07 -4.64 10.23
CA LEU A 71 -6.12 -5.54 9.59
C LEU A 71 -5.28 -6.26 10.65
N SER A 72 -4.99 -7.54 10.39
CA SER A 72 -4.31 -8.41 11.33
C SER A 72 -3.11 -9.13 10.69
N PRO A 73 -2.17 -9.67 11.49
CA PRO A 73 -1.14 -10.56 11.01
C PRO A 73 -1.74 -11.71 10.18
N GLY A 74 -1.05 -12.08 9.10
CA GLY A 74 -1.55 -13.06 8.11
C GLY A 74 -2.31 -12.43 6.94
N THR A 75 -2.61 -11.13 6.97
CA THR A 75 -3.15 -10.41 5.80
C THR A 75 -2.14 -10.43 4.66
N LEU A 76 -2.55 -10.97 3.50
CA LEU A 76 -1.74 -10.96 2.29
C LEU A 76 -1.87 -9.62 1.58
N TYR A 77 -0.74 -9.01 1.22
CA TYR A 77 -0.74 -7.74 0.51
C TYR A 77 0.35 -7.66 -0.56
N GLY A 78 0.17 -6.73 -1.48
CA GLY A 78 1.13 -6.31 -2.49
C GLY A 78 1.05 -4.80 -2.71
N LEU A 79 1.97 -4.27 -3.52
CA LEU A 79 2.05 -2.84 -3.80
C LEU A 79 1.89 -2.60 -5.30
N ARG A 80 1.12 -1.57 -5.67
CA ARG A 80 1.14 -0.99 -7.01
C ARG A 80 1.72 0.42 -6.93
N VAL A 81 2.76 0.66 -7.71
CA VAL A 81 3.47 1.95 -7.73
C VAL A 81 3.21 2.62 -9.06
N HIS A 82 2.50 3.74 -9.00
CA HIS A 82 2.31 4.65 -10.12
C HIS A 82 3.47 5.62 -10.18
N GLY A 83 3.83 6.05 -11.38
CA GLY A 83 4.92 6.99 -11.61
C GLY A 83 5.35 6.95 -13.07
N PRO A 84 6.47 7.61 -13.40
CA PRO A 84 6.98 7.65 -14.76
C PRO A 84 7.40 6.26 -15.29
N PHE A 85 7.11 6.02 -16.56
CA PHE A 85 7.54 4.83 -17.30
C PHE A 85 8.34 5.24 -18.53
N GLU A 86 9.62 5.49 -18.32
CA GLU A 86 10.60 5.82 -19.34
C GLU A 86 11.79 4.83 -19.24
N PRO A 87 11.65 3.59 -19.75
CA PRO A 87 12.61 2.51 -19.49
C PRO A 87 14.03 2.79 -19.98
N ARG A 88 14.17 3.66 -20.98
CA ARG A 88 15.47 4.13 -21.52
C ARG A 88 16.18 5.07 -20.54
N GLU A 89 15.44 5.76 -19.69
CA GLU A 89 15.94 6.65 -18.64
C GLU A 89 15.96 5.96 -17.26
N GLY A 90 15.63 4.67 -17.21
CA GLY A 90 15.60 3.86 -15.97
C GLY A 90 14.31 3.96 -15.16
N GLN A 91 13.38 4.83 -15.54
CA GLN A 91 12.08 4.97 -14.89
C GLN A 91 11.13 3.84 -15.32
N ARG A 92 10.61 3.06 -14.38
CA ARG A 92 9.93 1.79 -14.66
C ARG A 92 8.69 1.54 -13.81
N CYS A 93 8.03 2.58 -13.31
CA CYS A 93 6.79 2.42 -12.56
C CYS A 93 5.71 1.82 -13.46
N ASN A 94 5.16 0.67 -13.07
CA ASN A 94 4.10 -0.01 -13.80
C ASN A 94 3.07 -0.55 -12.79
N PRO A 95 1.87 0.04 -12.70
CA PRO A 95 0.86 -0.34 -11.71
C PRO A 95 -0.07 -1.48 -12.16
N ALA A 96 0.11 -2.04 -13.37
CA ALA A 96 -0.75 -3.08 -13.94
C ALA A 96 -0.54 -4.45 -13.27
#